data_AF-B8GB11-F1
#
_entry.id   AF-B8GB11-F1
#
_cell.length_a   1.000
_cell.length_b   1.000
_cell.length_c   1.000
_cell.angle_alpha   90.00
_cell.angle_beta   90.00
_cell.angle_gamma   90.00
#
_symmetry.space_group_name_H-M   'P 1'
#
loop_
_entity.id
_entity.type
_entity.pdbx_description
1 polymer ?
#
loop_
_entity_poly.entity_id
_entity_poly.type
_entity_poly.pdbx_seq_one_letter_code
_entity_poly.pdbx_strand_id
1 'polypeptide(L)'
;MNDLDDYEGDPALNRERLSELLTDQLEELARAIHSRDQLVRARAASRLVNLEVDPDLVLPTLHHHWPAVREVAIEAIGYTGKPLSPAVIDALLASIDDPKPFVAAAAIRTLGRKQIAEAREQITACLDDPDPPIVAAAIAALARLGDTTLAVAIPNFLNSPHLAIRIAAAEAAGILHTPAAVPGLLRLLEDCITAWQETQPHIPSRAASVAMQALARLRARTAIPLLVEIARYVVGLRTLAVRTLNQLQAVEAAPAIASLLHEEGGHLLHEVIRLVKMADYRAALPELRALLQRSAPNRRSLMIKIMQILVEWNDRASMPLLAQLAESFPNAEIRHHAARCLTILEQATTTPEEPSPPLPDPAPTVLCSERLRKRQERIASVSVGSIVEGTVLRVLSYGAVIDLGGIEGFVHVRDIDWHWISDARNALQLGQPVRAMITNIDRQHLRINLSIRELTPDPWVSLSQHLAGGMTVQGTVTGITGFGLFVELLPGIQGLAHISKIPAKRRPLREWFPLGSQVMVTILAIDNEHRRIALSVNE
;
A
#
# COMPACT_ATOMS: atom_id res chain seq x y z
N MET A 1 19.82 -7.40 -38.16
CA MET A 1 20.29 -8.80 -38.11
C MET A 1 20.08 -9.55 -39.43
N ASN A 2 19.60 -8.91 -40.51
CA ASN A 2 19.28 -9.57 -41.79
C ASN A 2 20.23 -9.21 -42.96
N ASP A 3 21.28 -8.42 -42.74
CA ASP A 3 22.20 -7.98 -43.82
C ASP A 3 23.62 -8.54 -43.65
N LEU A 4 23.77 -9.75 -43.11
CA LEU A 4 25.07 -10.38 -42.84
C LEU A 4 25.27 -11.75 -43.48
N ASP A 5 24.33 -12.23 -44.31
CA ASP A 5 24.44 -13.55 -44.93
C ASP A 5 25.36 -13.59 -46.17
N ASP A 6 25.88 -12.44 -46.64
CA ASP A 6 26.66 -12.35 -47.90
C ASP A 6 28.15 -11.93 -47.73
N TYR A 7 28.78 -12.10 -46.56
CA TYR A 7 30.20 -11.76 -46.39
C TYR A 7 31.05 -12.89 -45.77
N GLU A 8 31.79 -13.61 -46.61
CA GLU A 8 32.88 -14.53 -46.22
C GLU A 8 34.09 -13.74 -45.68
N GLY A 9 33.94 -13.15 -44.49
CA GLY A 9 35.01 -12.48 -43.76
C GLY A 9 35.60 -13.35 -42.65
N ASP A 10 36.85 -13.04 -42.25
CA ASP A 10 37.58 -13.69 -41.15
C ASP A 10 36.74 -13.65 -39.85
N PRO A 11 36.40 -14.80 -39.23
CA PRO A 11 35.46 -14.88 -38.10
C PRO A 11 35.89 -14.03 -36.89
N ALA A 12 37.19 -13.76 -36.73
CA ALA A 12 37.72 -12.90 -35.69
C ALA A 12 37.36 -11.42 -35.91
N LEU A 13 37.47 -10.92 -37.15
CA LEU A 13 37.15 -9.54 -37.52
C LEU A 13 35.64 -9.27 -37.43
N ASN A 14 34.83 -10.29 -37.77
CA ASN A 14 33.38 -10.24 -37.59
C ASN A 14 32.97 -10.21 -36.12
N ARG A 15 33.68 -10.95 -35.24
CA ARG A 15 33.45 -10.94 -33.79
C ARG A 15 33.75 -9.59 -33.16
N GLU A 16 34.85 -8.96 -33.57
CA GLU A 16 35.25 -7.62 -33.09
C GLU A 16 34.24 -6.55 -33.51
N ARG A 17 33.83 -6.51 -34.79
CA ARG A 17 32.78 -5.60 -35.27
C ARG A 17 31.44 -5.80 -34.57
N LEU A 18 31.05 -7.05 -34.30
CA LEU A 18 29.83 -7.34 -33.56
C LEU A 18 29.93 -6.87 -32.10
N SER A 19 31.11 -6.96 -31.49
CA SER A 19 31.35 -6.43 -30.15
C SER A 19 31.30 -4.90 -30.09
N GLU A 20 31.81 -4.20 -31.11
CA GLU A 20 31.71 -2.73 -31.23
C GLU A 20 30.26 -2.28 -31.39
N LEU A 21 29.50 -2.89 -32.30
CA LEU A 21 28.08 -2.58 -32.51
C LEU A 21 27.24 -2.84 -31.24
N LEU A 22 27.54 -3.90 -30.50
CA LEU A 22 26.91 -4.17 -29.21
C LEU A 22 27.30 -3.13 -28.16
N THR A 23 28.55 -2.68 -28.15
CA THR A 23 29.02 -1.63 -27.25
C THR A 23 28.26 -0.33 -27.50
N ASP A 24 28.13 0.09 -28.75
CA ASP A 24 27.37 1.29 -29.13
C ASP A 24 25.90 1.20 -28.70
N GLN A 25 25.27 0.03 -28.89
CA GLN A 25 23.90 -0.20 -28.41
C GLN A 25 23.79 -0.12 -26.89
N LEU A 26 24.76 -0.67 -26.15
CA LEU A 26 24.79 -0.60 -24.69
C LEU A 26 25.05 0.84 -24.21
N GLU A 27 25.83 1.63 -24.93
CA GLU A 27 26.00 3.06 -24.62
C GLU A 27 24.71 3.86 -24.80
N GLU A 28 23.99 3.64 -25.91
CA GLU A 28 22.71 4.28 -26.13
C GLU A 28 21.68 3.89 -25.06
N LEU A 29 21.68 2.62 -24.65
CA LEU A 29 20.84 2.14 -23.55
C LEU A 29 21.25 2.76 -22.21
N ALA A 30 22.54 2.89 -21.93
CA ALA A 30 23.05 3.54 -20.72
C ALA A 30 22.62 5.01 -20.63
N ARG A 31 22.68 5.74 -21.76
CA ARG A 31 22.16 7.12 -21.87
C ARG A 31 20.65 7.16 -21.64
N ALA A 32 19.90 6.23 -22.20
CA ALA A 32 18.44 6.19 -22.11
C ALA A 32 17.93 5.85 -20.69
N ILE A 33 18.60 4.92 -19.98
CA ILE A 33 18.29 4.53 -18.60
C ILE A 33 18.51 5.69 -17.62
N HIS A 34 19.50 6.54 -17.89
CA HIS A 34 19.80 7.72 -17.07
C HIS A 34 19.10 9.00 -17.55
N SER A 35 18.18 8.89 -18.51
CA SER A 35 17.47 10.06 -19.03
C SER A 35 16.53 10.67 -17.97
N ARG A 36 16.27 11.98 -18.09
CA ARG A 36 15.34 12.69 -17.20
C ARG A 36 13.89 12.25 -17.40
N ASP A 37 13.55 11.74 -18.58
CA ASP A 37 12.20 11.31 -18.94
C ASP A 37 11.88 9.90 -18.40
N GLN A 38 10.83 9.81 -17.59
CA GLN A 38 10.37 8.55 -16.99
C GLN A 38 9.97 7.51 -18.03
N LEU A 39 9.38 7.91 -19.16
CA LEU A 39 8.94 6.97 -20.19
C LEU A 39 10.13 6.38 -20.94
N VAL A 40 11.14 7.20 -21.24
CA VAL A 40 12.38 6.76 -21.89
C VAL A 40 13.13 5.79 -20.98
N ARG A 41 13.24 6.09 -19.67
CA ARG A 41 13.82 5.15 -18.70
C ARG A 41 13.08 3.82 -18.66
N ALA A 42 11.74 3.85 -18.60
CA ALA A 42 10.93 2.64 -18.54
C ALA A 42 11.08 1.76 -19.80
N ARG A 43 11.11 2.39 -20.98
CA ARG A 43 11.34 1.69 -22.26
C ARG A 43 12.74 1.12 -22.35
N ALA A 44 13.76 1.87 -21.92
CA ALA A 44 15.14 1.42 -21.92
C ALA A 44 15.35 0.23 -20.96
N ALA A 45 14.78 0.30 -19.75
CA ALA A 45 14.79 -0.82 -18.81
C ALA A 45 14.07 -2.06 -19.39
N SER A 46 12.91 -1.88 -20.04
CA SER A 46 12.22 -2.99 -20.71
C SER A 46 13.04 -3.57 -21.87
N ARG A 47 13.78 -2.74 -22.59
CA ARG A 47 14.65 -3.19 -23.69
C ARG A 47 15.82 -4.00 -23.16
N LEU A 48 16.44 -3.55 -22.07
CA LEU A 48 17.55 -4.24 -21.40
C LEU A 48 17.15 -5.65 -20.95
N VAL A 49 15.97 -5.80 -20.32
CA VAL A 49 15.48 -7.11 -19.86
C VAL A 49 15.25 -8.08 -21.02
N ASN A 50 14.84 -7.58 -22.18
CA ASN A 50 14.55 -8.38 -23.37
C ASN A 50 15.75 -8.50 -24.32
N LEU A 51 16.92 -7.95 -23.94
CA LEU A 51 18.10 -7.96 -24.79
C LEU A 51 18.83 -9.29 -24.61
N GLU A 52 18.76 -10.15 -25.61
CA GLU A 52 19.59 -11.37 -25.64
C GLU A 52 20.98 -11.02 -26.15
N VAL A 53 21.92 -10.87 -25.22
CA VAL A 53 23.32 -10.60 -25.53
C VAL A 53 24.17 -11.86 -25.42
N ASP A 54 25.24 -11.95 -26.20
CA ASP A 54 26.28 -12.94 -25.98
C ASP A 54 27.27 -12.46 -24.90
N PRO A 55 27.38 -13.12 -23.74
CA PRO A 55 28.23 -12.65 -22.64
C PRO A 55 29.69 -12.42 -23.05
N ASP A 56 30.22 -13.25 -23.96
CA ASP A 56 31.61 -13.15 -24.40
C ASP A 56 31.85 -11.92 -25.29
N LEU A 57 30.83 -11.43 -26.00
CA LEU A 57 30.92 -10.21 -26.80
C LEU A 57 30.86 -8.94 -25.94
N VAL A 58 30.30 -9.05 -24.73
CA VAL A 58 30.13 -7.95 -23.77
C VAL A 58 31.35 -7.78 -22.88
N LEU A 59 32.22 -8.79 -22.78
CA LEU A 59 33.44 -8.76 -21.96
C LEU A 59 34.25 -7.45 -22.05
N PRO A 60 34.51 -6.87 -23.24
CA PRO A 60 35.27 -5.62 -23.34
C PRO A 60 34.56 -4.44 -22.64
N THR A 61 33.22 -4.42 -22.70
CA THR A 61 32.40 -3.33 -22.13
C THR A 61 32.37 -3.33 -20.61
N LEU A 62 32.74 -4.44 -19.96
CA LEU A 62 32.90 -4.52 -18.51
C LEU A 62 34.07 -3.66 -18.01
N HIS A 63 35.04 -3.34 -18.86
CA HIS A 63 36.16 -2.45 -18.54
C HIS A 63 35.96 -1.03 -19.11
N HIS A 64 34.75 -0.70 -19.55
CA HIS A 64 34.50 0.58 -20.19
C HIS A 64 34.72 1.76 -19.24
N HIS A 65 35.26 2.86 -19.78
CA HIS A 65 35.59 4.07 -19.00
C HIS A 65 34.36 4.68 -18.32
N TRP A 66 33.18 4.56 -18.95
CA TRP A 66 31.95 5.11 -18.44
C TRP A 66 31.20 4.10 -17.53
N PRO A 67 30.99 4.39 -16.23
CA PRO A 67 30.39 3.43 -15.29
C PRO A 67 28.96 3.01 -15.62
N ALA A 68 28.17 3.89 -16.23
CA ALA A 68 26.80 3.57 -16.65
C ALA A 68 26.76 2.48 -17.73
N VAL A 69 27.78 2.44 -18.59
CA VAL A 69 27.93 1.40 -19.63
C VAL A 69 28.31 0.07 -18.98
N ARG A 70 29.23 0.09 -18.01
CA ARG A 70 29.59 -1.10 -17.22
C ARG A 70 28.38 -1.69 -16.49
N GLU A 71 27.59 -0.84 -15.83
CA GLU A 71 26.35 -1.26 -15.15
C GLU A 71 25.39 -1.96 -16.11
N VAL A 72 25.09 -1.33 -17.25
CA VAL A 72 24.16 -1.86 -18.25
C VAL A 72 24.67 -3.15 -18.87
N ALA A 73 25.97 -3.25 -19.14
CA ALA A 73 26.61 -4.47 -19.61
C ALA A 73 26.46 -5.62 -18.61
N ILE A 74 26.75 -5.38 -17.33
CA ILE A 74 26.60 -6.36 -16.25
C ILE A 74 25.14 -6.79 -16.08
N GLU A 75 24.20 -5.85 -16.11
CA GLU A 75 22.78 -6.17 -16.01
C GLU A 75 22.30 -6.99 -17.20
N ALA A 76 22.72 -6.62 -18.42
CA ALA A 76 22.40 -7.36 -19.63
C ALA A 76 22.87 -8.82 -19.52
N ILE A 77 24.11 -9.07 -19.10
CA ILE A 77 24.64 -10.43 -18.84
C ILE A 77 23.74 -11.19 -17.86
N GLY A 78 23.24 -10.52 -16.81
CA GLY A 78 22.35 -11.12 -15.82
C GLY A 78 20.97 -11.54 -16.36
N TYR A 79 20.47 -10.90 -17.41
CA TYR A 79 19.19 -11.25 -18.06
C TYR A 79 19.34 -12.27 -19.20
N THR A 80 20.55 -12.46 -19.73
CA THR A 80 20.79 -13.46 -20.78
C THR A 80 20.42 -14.86 -20.32
N GLY A 81 19.84 -15.68 -21.20
CA GLY A 81 19.66 -17.11 -20.96
C GLY A 81 20.92 -17.95 -21.23
N LYS A 82 21.95 -17.34 -21.82
CA LYS A 82 23.18 -18.02 -22.24
C LYS A 82 24.07 -18.40 -21.03
N PRO A 83 24.81 -19.53 -21.12
CA PRO A 83 25.79 -19.90 -20.10
C PRO A 83 26.93 -18.89 -20.06
N LEU A 84 27.54 -18.72 -18.88
CA LEU A 84 28.66 -17.81 -18.70
C LEU A 84 29.97 -18.56 -18.89
N SER A 85 30.90 -17.95 -19.64
CA SER A 85 32.27 -18.45 -19.72
C SER A 85 33.03 -18.11 -18.43
N PRO A 86 34.07 -18.89 -18.06
CA PRO A 86 34.89 -18.60 -16.88
C PRO A 86 35.47 -17.17 -16.87
N ALA A 87 35.87 -16.66 -18.04
CA ALA A 87 36.38 -15.29 -18.17
C ALA A 87 35.33 -14.23 -17.81
N VAL A 88 34.05 -14.46 -18.13
CA VAL A 88 32.95 -13.56 -17.75
C VAL A 88 32.70 -13.63 -16.25
N ILE A 89 32.80 -14.83 -15.64
CA ILE A 89 32.64 -14.99 -14.20
C ILE A 89 33.75 -14.23 -13.47
N ASP A 90 35.01 -14.40 -13.86
CA ASP A 90 36.15 -13.68 -13.28
C ASP A 90 36.00 -12.16 -13.41
N ALA A 91 35.56 -11.68 -14.57
CA ALA A 91 35.29 -10.25 -14.78
C ALA A 91 34.13 -9.73 -13.91
N LEU A 92 33.09 -10.53 -13.69
CA LEU A 92 31.97 -10.18 -12.79
C LEU A 92 32.41 -10.15 -11.32
N LEU A 93 33.26 -11.09 -10.89
CA LEU A 93 33.84 -11.09 -9.54
C LEU A 93 34.72 -9.86 -9.33
N ALA A 94 35.58 -9.52 -10.30
CA ALA A 94 36.39 -8.30 -10.26
C ALA A 94 35.53 -7.02 -10.22
N SER A 95 34.34 -7.05 -10.83
CA SER A 95 33.41 -5.91 -10.85
C SER A 95 32.70 -5.67 -9.51
N ILE A 96 32.82 -6.58 -8.52
CA ILE A 96 32.31 -6.36 -7.16
C ILE A 96 33.08 -5.20 -6.49
N ASP A 97 34.39 -5.11 -6.74
CA ASP A 97 35.28 -4.08 -6.17
C ASP A 97 35.33 -2.79 -7.02
N ASP A 98 34.36 -2.58 -7.93
CA ASP A 98 34.32 -1.38 -8.77
C ASP A 98 34.19 -0.11 -7.91
N PRO A 99 34.92 0.98 -8.21
CA PRO A 99 34.86 2.23 -7.44
C PRO A 99 33.47 2.89 -7.43
N LYS A 100 32.53 2.43 -8.27
CA LYS A 100 31.15 2.93 -8.32
C LYS A 100 30.17 1.93 -7.69
N PRO A 101 29.45 2.32 -6.61
CA PRO A 101 28.55 1.43 -5.87
C PRO A 101 27.42 0.80 -6.71
N PHE A 102 26.93 1.53 -7.73
CA PHE A 102 25.87 1.01 -8.60
C PHE A 102 26.38 -0.09 -9.56
N VAL A 103 27.64 -0.03 -9.98
CA VAL A 103 28.28 -1.07 -10.80
C VAL A 103 28.54 -2.31 -9.95
N ALA A 104 29.11 -2.13 -8.74
CA ALA A 104 29.29 -3.21 -7.76
C ALA A 104 27.95 -3.89 -7.42
N ALA A 105 26.91 -3.12 -7.13
CA ALA A 105 25.57 -3.65 -6.86
C ALA A 105 24.95 -4.36 -8.06
N ALA A 106 25.25 -3.95 -9.30
CA ALA A 106 24.83 -4.69 -10.50
C ALA A 106 25.56 -6.04 -10.60
N ALA A 107 26.87 -6.07 -10.34
CA ALA A 107 27.67 -7.30 -10.36
C ALA A 107 27.13 -8.32 -9.37
N ILE A 108 26.95 -7.91 -8.10
CA ILE A 108 26.40 -8.76 -7.03
C ILE A 108 25.00 -9.31 -7.42
N ARG A 109 24.11 -8.47 -7.97
CA ARG A 109 22.79 -8.91 -8.42
C ARG A 109 22.88 -9.93 -9.55
N THR A 110 23.75 -9.72 -10.52
CA THR A 110 23.96 -10.62 -11.65
C THR A 110 24.51 -11.96 -11.19
N LEU A 111 25.50 -11.98 -10.30
CA LEU A 111 26.05 -13.19 -9.69
C LEU A 111 24.97 -13.99 -8.95
N GLY A 112 24.14 -13.31 -8.16
CA GLY A 112 23.01 -13.94 -7.46
C GLY A 112 21.91 -14.48 -8.38
N ARG A 113 21.62 -13.80 -9.50
CA ARG A 113 20.64 -14.27 -10.51
C ARG A 113 21.12 -15.52 -11.24
N LYS A 114 22.43 -15.56 -11.55
CA LYS A 114 23.08 -16.68 -12.25
C LYS A 114 23.48 -17.83 -11.30
N GLN A 115 23.23 -17.67 -10.00
CA GLN A 115 23.51 -18.67 -8.96
C GLN A 115 24.97 -19.12 -8.93
N ILE A 116 25.91 -18.17 -9.07
CA ILE A 116 27.35 -18.42 -9.02
C ILE A 116 27.75 -18.64 -7.56
N ALA A 117 28.16 -19.87 -7.23
CA ALA A 117 28.49 -20.27 -5.86
C ALA A 117 29.84 -19.72 -5.40
N GLU A 118 30.79 -19.54 -6.31
CA GLU A 118 32.13 -19.00 -6.03
C GLU A 118 32.07 -17.59 -5.43
N ALA A 119 31.04 -16.81 -5.76
CA ALA A 119 30.87 -15.45 -5.28
C ALA A 119 30.39 -15.35 -3.82
N ARG A 120 29.99 -16.45 -3.18
CA ARG A 120 29.25 -16.40 -1.90
C ARG A 120 30.02 -15.72 -0.78
N GLU A 121 31.31 -16.02 -0.62
CA GLU A 121 32.14 -15.41 0.44
C GLU A 121 32.30 -13.91 0.21
N GLN A 122 32.61 -13.48 -1.02
CA GLN A 122 32.75 -12.08 -1.38
C GLN A 122 31.44 -11.29 -1.19
N ILE A 123 30.31 -11.87 -1.58
CA ILE A 123 28.99 -11.27 -1.39
C ILE A 123 28.65 -11.17 0.11
N THR A 124 29.06 -12.14 0.93
CA THR A 124 28.84 -12.11 2.37
C THR A 124 29.60 -10.95 3.03
N ALA A 125 30.84 -10.70 2.61
CA ALA A 125 31.62 -9.54 3.06
C ALA A 125 30.95 -8.20 2.71
N CYS A 126 30.23 -8.14 1.58
CA CYS A 126 29.49 -6.94 1.15
C CYS A 126 28.27 -6.59 2.03
N LEU A 127 27.89 -7.43 3.00
CA LEU A 127 26.80 -7.11 3.94
C LEU A 127 27.18 -6.02 4.94
N ASP A 128 28.47 -5.86 5.23
CA ASP A 128 29.01 -4.88 6.17
C ASP A 128 29.47 -3.57 5.48
N ASP A 129 29.18 -3.44 4.18
CA ASP A 129 29.58 -2.28 3.37
C ASP A 129 28.83 -0.99 3.80
N PRO A 130 29.49 0.19 3.82
CA PRO A 130 28.83 1.45 4.16
C PRO A 130 27.72 1.86 3.17
N ASP A 131 27.76 1.40 1.92
CA ASP A 131 26.84 1.83 0.87
C ASP A 131 25.53 0.99 0.85
N PRO A 132 24.35 1.60 1.11
CA PRO A 132 23.08 0.88 1.16
C PRO A 132 22.69 0.09 -0.11
N PRO A 133 23.01 0.56 -1.34
CA PRO A 133 22.74 -0.21 -2.56
C PRO A 133 23.52 -1.52 -2.64
N ILE A 134 24.77 -1.55 -2.16
CA ILE A 134 25.62 -2.74 -2.15
C ILE A 134 25.05 -3.76 -1.17
N VAL A 135 24.75 -3.32 0.05
CA VAL A 135 24.13 -4.17 1.08
C VAL A 135 22.79 -4.75 0.59
N ALA A 136 21.94 -3.93 -0.04
CA ALA A 136 20.67 -4.40 -0.60
C ALA A 136 20.86 -5.44 -1.72
N ALA A 137 21.86 -5.26 -2.59
CA ALA A 137 22.22 -6.23 -3.62
C ALA A 137 22.72 -7.55 -3.01
N ALA A 138 23.57 -7.46 -1.98
CA ALA A 138 24.15 -8.62 -1.29
C ALA A 138 23.07 -9.47 -0.60
N ILE A 139 22.15 -8.85 0.14
CA ILE A 139 21.00 -9.53 0.76
C ILE A 139 20.17 -10.28 -0.30
N ALA A 140 19.86 -9.61 -1.42
CA ALA A 140 19.04 -10.19 -2.47
C ALA A 140 19.76 -11.30 -3.25
N ALA A 141 21.10 -11.23 -3.37
CA ALA A 141 21.92 -12.25 -4.02
C ALA A 141 22.07 -13.49 -3.12
N LEU A 142 22.41 -13.33 -1.85
CA LEU A 142 22.53 -14.43 -0.88
C LEU A 142 21.21 -15.18 -0.69
N ALA A 143 20.08 -14.47 -0.69
CA ALA A 143 18.78 -15.10 -0.64
C ALA A 143 18.51 -16.02 -1.85
N ARG A 144 18.94 -15.61 -3.06
CA ARG A 144 18.83 -16.44 -4.28
C ARG A 144 19.78 -17.62 -4.29
N LEU A 145 20.95 -17.47 -3.67
CA LEU A 145 21.91 -18.55 -3.44
C LEU A 145 21.45 -19.54 -2.34
N GLY A 146 20.37 -19.22 -1.63
CA GLY A 146 19.80 -20.09 -0.60
C GLY A 146 20.57 -20.05 0.72
N ASP A 147 21.22 -18.93 1.05
CA ASP A 147 21.97 -18.81 2.30
C ASP A 147 21.03 -18.79 3.51
N THR A 148 21.03 -19.87 4.29
CA THR A 148 20.20 -20.02 5.48
C THR A 148 20.70 -19.20 6.66
N THR A 149 21.98 -18.80 6.68
CA THR A 149 22.55 -17.98 7.77
C THR A 149 21.92 -16.58 7.79
N LEU A 150 21.54 -16.08 6.61
CA LEU A 150 20.87 -14.80 6.43
C LEU A 150 19.53 -14.73 7.15
N ALA A 151 18.85 -15.87 7.38
CA ALA A 151 17.53 -15.92 8.00
C ALA A 151 17.48 -15.27 9.39
N VAL A 152 18.57 -15.35 10.15
CA VAL A 152 18.68 -14.76 11.48
C VAL A 152 18.87 -13.24 11.40
N ALA A 153 19.52 -12.74 10.35
CA ALA A 153 19.83 -11.33 10.18
C ALA A 153 18.69 -10.52 9.51
N ILE A 154 17.80 -11.18 8.76
CA ILE A 154 16.68 -10.53 8.03
C ILE A 154 15.82 -9.61 8.91
N PRO A 155 15.39 -10.00 10.13
CA PRO A 155 14.61 -9.10 10.98
C PRO A 155 15.34 -7.78 11.28
N ASN A 156 16.66 -7.81 11.50
CA ASN A 156 17.45 -6.60 11.71
C ASN A 156 17.50 -5.73 10.46
N PHE A 157 17.68 -6.33 9.27
CA PHE A 157 17.69 -5.57 8.02
C PHE A 157 16.33 -4.91 7.70
N LEU A 158 15.20 -5.52 8.08
CA LEU A 158 13.86 -4.90 7.99
C LEU A 158 13.67 -3.69 8.92
N ASN A 159 14.54 -3.54 9.92
CA ASN A 159 14.62 -2.41 10.85
C ASN A 159 15.56 -1.27 10.37
N SER A 160 16.23 -1.42 9.23
CA SER A 160 17.19 -0.42 8.74
C SER A 160 16.53 0.92 8.41
N PRO A 161 17.24 2.06 8.53
CA PRO A 161 16.71 3.36 8.12
C PRO A 161 16.53 3.48 6.59
N HIS A 162 17.28 2.69 5.82
CA HIS A 162 17.27 2.76 4.36
C HIS A 162 16.19 1.85 3.73
N LEU A 163 15.29 2.45 2.96
CA LEU A 163 14.21 1.71 2.29
C LEU A 163 14.71 0.60 1.36
N ALA A 164 15.82 0.81 0.64
CA ALA A 164 16.39 -0.19 -0.27
C ALA A 164 16.76 -1.50 0.45
N ILE A 165 17.41 -1.39 1.62
CA ILE A 165 17.79 -2.54 2.46
C ILE A 165 16.54 -3.26 2.94
N ARG A 166 15.52 -2.52 3.39
CA ARG A 166 14.27 -3.10 3.87
C ARG A 166 13.52 -3.85 2.77
N ILE A 167 13.51 -3.33 1.54
CA ILE A 167 12.91 -4.02 0.38
C ILE A 167 13.66 -5.32 0.07
N ALA A 168 15.00 -5.28 0.04
CA ALA A 168 15.81 -6.47 -0.20
C ALA A 168 15.62 -7.52 0.90
N ALA A 169 15.58 -7.11 2.16
CA ALA A 169 15.31 -7.98 3.29
C ALA A 169 13.90 -8.60 3.23
N ALA A 170 12.90 -7.85 2.77
CA ALA A 170 11.55 -8.36 2.57
C ALA A 170 11.49 -9.42 1.44
N GLU A 171 12.20 -9.19 0.34
CA GLU A 171 12.32 -10.16 -0.75
C GLU A 171 13.03 -11.44 -0.26
N ALA A 172 14.15 -11.27 0.44
CA ALA A 172 14.91 -12.37 1.04
C ALA A 172 14.06 -13.19 2.02
N ALA A 173 13.26 -12.51 2.86
CA ALA A 173 12.39 -13.16 3.83
C ALA A 173 11.41 -14.15 3.16
N GLY A 174 10.86 -13.73 2.02
CA GLY A 174 9.93 -14.54 1.24
C GLY A 174 10.58 -15.68 0.46
N ILE A 175 11.84 -15.54 0.03
CA ILE A 175 12.59 -16.60 -0.66
C ILE A 175 13.07 -17.67 0.33
N LEU A 176 13.63 -17.24 1.47
CA LEU A 176 14.18 -18.12 2.50
C LEU A 176 13.11 -18.66 3.47
N HIS A 177 11.84 -18.34 3.23
CA HIS A 177 10.69 -18.77 4.05
C HIS A 177 10.87 -18.51 5.55
N THR A 178 11.28 -17.29 5.92
CA THR A 178 11.57 -16.92 7.31
C THR A 178 10.34 -16.35 8.04
N PRO A 179 9.69 -17.11 8.95
CA PRO A 179 8.48 -16.63 9.64
C PRO A 179 8.79 -15.52 10.66
N ALA A 180 10.02 -15.47 11.19
CA ALA A 180 10.46 -14.42 12.12
C ALA A 180 10.42 -13.01 11.51
N ALA A 181 10.41 -12.89 10.18
CA ALA A 181 10.34 -11.63 9.47
C ALA A 181 8.92 -11.02 9.42
N VAL A 182 7.87 -11.79 9.74
CA VAL A 182 6.46 -11.35 9.59
C VAL A 182 6.16 -10.02 10.29
N PRO A 183 6.55 -9.78 11.57
CA PRO A 183 6.31 -8.48 12.22
C PRO A 183 6.99 -7.32 11.49
N GLY A 184 8.22 -7.53 10.98
CA GLY A 184 8.95 -6.51 10.21
C GLY A 184 8.31 -6.21 8.86
N LEU A 185 7.75 -7.23 8.20
CA LEU A 185 7.00 -7.09 6.95
C LEU A 185 5.68 -6.31 7.14
N LEU A 186 4.95 -6.58 8.23
CA LEU A 186 3.72 -5.85 8.57
C LEU A 186 4.02 -4.38 8.81
N ARG A 187 5.05 -4.08 9.60
CA ARG A 187 5.47 -2.69 9.83
C ARG A 187 5.93 -2.00 8.54
N LEU A 188 6.62 -2.71 7.65
CA LEU A 188 6.96 -2.15 6.33
C LEU A 188 5.72 -1.82 5.49
N LEU A 189 4.66 -2.62 5.58
CA LEU A 189 3.39 -2.30 4.94
C LEU A 189 2.71 -1.10 5.60
N GLU A 190 2.70 -1.01 6.92
CA GLU A 190 2.17 0.16 7.66
C GLU A 190 2.89 1.46 7.26
N ASP A 191 4.21 1.43 7.15
CA ASP A 191 5.01 2.56 6.67
C ASP A 191 4.66 2.94 5.21
N CYS A 192 4.37 1.95 4.36
CA CYS A 192 3.94 2.22 2.98
C CYS A 192 2.55 2.88 2.93
N ILE A 193 1.64 2.52 3.85
CA ILE A 193 0.30 3.08 3.94
C ILE A 193 0.37 4.53 4.44
N THR A 194 1.15 4.79 5.48
CA THR A 194 1.34 6.15 6.03
C THR A 194 1.99 7.08 5.01
N ALA A 195 3.07 6.63 4.33
CA ALA A 195 3.72 7.40 3.28
C ALA A 195 2.77 7.75 2.11
N TRP A 196 1.86 6.83 1.76
CA TRP A 196 0.87 7.08 0.70
C TRP A 196 -0.12 8.20 1.05
N GLN A 197 -0.42 8.39 2.35
CA GLN A 197 -1.33 9.44 2.82
C GLN A 197 -0.65 10.81 2.93
N GLU A 198 0.66 10.84 3.20
CA GLU A 198 1.38 12.07 3.52
C GLU A 198 2.03 12.75 2.29
N THR A 199 2.54 12.03 1.29
CA THR A 199 3.09 12.67 0.07
C THR A 199 3.43 11.69 -1.08
N GLN A 200 2.95 12.04 -2.28
CA GLN A 200 3.26 11.50 -3.62
C GLN A 200 2.65 10.14 -4.08
N PRO A 201 1.96 10.11 -5.24
CA PRO A 201 1.19 8.96 -5.73
C PRO A 201 1.96 7.79 -6.35
N HIS A 202 3.30 7.79 -6.42
CA HIS A 202 3.99 6.92 -7.39
C HIS A 202 5.09 5.97 -6.87
N ILE A 203 5.55 6.04 -5.62
CA ILE A 203 6.79 5.33 -5.21
C ILE A 203 6.68 4.30 -4.04
N PRO A 204 5.62 4.22 -3.19
CA PRO A 204 5.51 3.11 -2.21
C PRO A 204 5.06 1.76 -2.80
N SER A 205 4.73 1.68 -4.09
CA SER A 205 4.15 0.49 -4.72
C SER A 205 5.07 -0.72 -4.73
N ARG A 206 6.38 -0.54 -4.98
CA ARG A 206 7.34 -1.64 -5.03
C ARG A 206 7.57 -2.26 -3.65
N ALA A 207 7.77 -1.44 -2.63
CA ALA A 207 7.97 -1.92 -1.26
C ALA A 207 6.74 -2.69 -0.76
N ALA A 208 5.54 -2.13 -0.95
CA ALA A 208 4.30 -2.79 -0.60
C ALA A 208 4.10 -4.10 -1.39
N SER A 209 4.44 -4.12 -2.68
CA SER A 209 4.34 -5.33 -3.50
C SER A 209 5.24 -6.45 -3.02
N VAL A 210 6.51 -6.13 -2.73
CA VAL A 210 7.47 -7.14 -2.25
C VAL A 210 7.03 -7.67 -0.88
N ALA A 211 6.58 -6.80 0.02
CA ALA A 211 6.12 -7.22 1.34
C ALA A 211 4.87 -8.11 1.28
N MET A 212 3.85 -7.73 0.51
CA MET A 212 2.65 -8.57 0.37
C MET A 212 2.98 -9.92 -0.29
N GLN A 213 3.87 -9.94 -1.29
CA GLN A 213 4.32 -11.18 -1.92
C GLN A 213 5.09 -12.07 -0.93
N ALA A 214 5.94 -11.47 -0.09
CA ALA A 214 6.65 -12.20 0.96
C ALA A 214 5.68 -12.78 2.00
N LEU A 215 4.71 -12.01 2.47
CA LEU A 215 3.67 -12.49 3.40
C LEU A 215 2.84 -13.64 2.81
N ALA A 216 2.52 -13.57 1.52
CA ALA A 216 1.83 -14.64 0.82
C ALA A 216 2.67 -15.93 0.76
N ARG A 217 3.97 -15.84 0.43
CA ARG A 217 4.89 -16.98 0.44
C ARG A 217 5.08 -17.59 1.82
N LEU A 218 5.05 -16.76 2.87
CA LEU A 218 5.13 -17.17 4.27
C LEU A 218 3.80 -17.72 4.83
N ARG A 219 2.71 -17.63 4.07
CA ARG A 219 1.35 -17.99 4.54
C ARG A 219 0.96 -17.27 5.84
N ALA A 220 1.39 -16.03 6.00
CA ALA A 220 1.22 -15.27 7.23
C ALA A 220 -0.25 -14.79 7.39
N ARG A 221 -1.07 -15.58 8.09
CA ARG A 221 -2.49 -15.23 8.36
C ARG A 221 -2.67 -14.01 9.26
N THR A 222 -1.66 -13.66 10.07
CA THR A 222 -1.67 -12.43 10.87
C THR A 222 -1.77 -11.15 10.02
N ALA A 223 -1.44 -11.23 8.73
CA ALA A 223 -1.54 -10.09 7.81
C ALA A 223 -2.97 -9.81 7.30
N ILE A 224 -3.92 -10.74 7.49
CA ILE A 224 -5.27 -10.64 6.92
C ILE A 224 -5.99 -9.33 7.29
N PRO A 225 -6.01 -8.88 8.57
CA PRO A 225 -6.69 -7.63 8.94
C PRO A 225 -6.13 -6.41 8.19
N LEU A 226 -4.80 -6.31 8.11
CA LEU A 226 -4.11 -5.21 7.42
C LEU A 226 -4.36 -5.27 5.91
N LEU A 227 -4.33 -6.46 5.30
CA LEU A 227 -4.62 -6.63 3.88
C LEU A 227 -6.06 -6.26 3.53
N VAL A 228 -7.03 -6.56 4.41
CA VAL A 228 -8.42 -6.14 4.25
C VAL A 228 -8.53 -4.61 4.31
N GLU A 229 -7.79 -3.97 5.21
CA GLU A 229 -7.74 -2.50 5.30
C GLU A 229 -7.17 -1.88 4.02
N ILE A 230 -6.02 -2.38 3.54
CA ILE A 230 -5.42 -1.93 2.28
C ILE A 230 -6.39 -2.11 1.11
N ALA A 231 -7.05 -3.27 1.02
CA ALA A 231 -8.02 -3.56 -0.03
C ALA A 231 -9.19 -2.56 -0.05
N ARG A 232 -9.61 -2.06 1.12
CA ARG A 232 -10.74 -1.13 1.24
C ARG A 232 -10.33 0.31 1.02
N TYR A 233 -9.21 0.76 1.59
CA TYR A 233 -8.90 2.19 1.67
C TYR A 233 -7.83 2.67 0.69
N VAL A 234 -6.94 1.78 0.19
CA VAL A 234 -5.79 2.19 -0.65
C VAL A 234 -5.99 1.82 -2.11
N VAL A 235 -6.56 2.75 -2.90
CA VAL A 235 -6.95 2.55 -4.31
C VAL A 235 -5.83 1.91 -5.17
N GLY A 236 -4.59 2.38 -5.03
CA GLY A 236 -3.46 1.90 -5.84
C GLY A 236 -3.00 0.47 -5.50
N LEU A 237 -3.31 -0.03 -4.30
CA LEU A 237 -2.84 -1.33 -3.81
C LEU A 237 -3.95 -2.37 -3.67
N ARG A 238 -5.22 -2.01 -3.93
CA ARG A 238 -6.37 -2.91 -3.72
C ARG A 238 -6.24 -4.24 -4.44
N THR A 239 -5.91 -4.20 -5.73
CA THR A 239 -5.78 -5.40 -6.56
C THR A 239 -4.72 -6.35 -6.00
N LEU A 240 -3.61 -5.80 -5.52
CA LEU A 240 -2.52 -6.57 -4.96
C LEU A 240 -2.89 -7.17 -3.61
N ALA A 241 -3.53 -6.40 -2.73
CA ALA A 241 -4.01 -6.86 -1.44
C ALA A 241 -5.02 -8.02 -1.58
N VAL A 242 -6.02 -7.88 -2.46
CA VAL A 242 -7.00 -8.95 -2.72
C VAL A 242 -6.32 -10.18 -3.33
N ARG A 243 -5.36 -10.01 -4.25
CA ARG A 243 -4.58 -11.13 -4.77
C ARG A 243 -3.82 -11.87 -3.67
N THR A 244 -3.24 -11.14 -2.73
CA THR A 244 -2.51 -11.76 -1.61
C THR A 244 -3.44 -12.46 -0.63
N LEU A 245 -4.64 -11.93 -0.38
CA LEU A 245 -5.69 -12.63 0.38
C LEU A 245 -6.15 -13.93 -0.31
N ASN A 246 -6.27 -13.91 -1.64
CA ASN A 246 -6.52 -15.13 -2.43
C ASN A 246 -5.40 -16.17 -2.23
N GLN A 247 -4.12 -15.75 -2.28
CA GLN A 247 -2.98 -16.64 -2.07
C GLN A 247 -2.92 -17.20 -0.65
N LEU A 248 -3.33 -16.42 0.35
CA LEU A 248 -3.44 -16.85 1.76
C LEU A 248 -4.67 -17.73 2.05
N GLN A 249 -5.56 -17.92 1.07
CA GLN A 249 -6.84 -18.60 1.25
C GLN A 249 -7.67 -17.99 2.39
N ALA A 250 -7.69 -16.65 2.46
CA ALA A 250 -8.34 -15.88 3.53
C ALA A 250 -9.86 -15.80 3.31
N VAL A 251 -10.55 -16.91 3.55
CA VAL A 251 -11.99 -17.09 3.37
C VAL A 251 -12.82 -16.08 4.19
N GLU A 252 -12.35 -15.80 5.40
CA GLU A 252 -12.92 -14.85 6.37
C GLU A 252 -12.91 -13.39 5.90
N ALA A 253 -12.10 -13.04 4.90
CA ALA A 253 -12.05 -11.70 4.34
C ALA A 253 -13.20 -11.41 3.36
N ALA A 254 -13.93 -12.44 2.88
CA ALA A 254 -14.95 -12.29 1.85
C ALA A 254 -16.07 -11.29 2.19
N PRO A 255 -16.67 -11.31 3.40
CA PRO A 255 -17.72 -10.33 3.75
C PRO A 255 -17.21 -8.89 3.75
N ALA A 256 -15.95 -8.66 4.13
CA ALA A 256 -15.37 -7.33 4.22
C ALA A 256 -15.04 -6.74 2.83
N ILE A 257 -14.81 -7.59 1.84
CA ILE A 257 -14.36 -7.22 0.48
C ILE A 257 -15.51 -7.26 -0.53
N ALA A 258 -16.62 -7.93 -0.23
CA ALA A 258 -17.82 -8.01 -1.07
C ALA A 258 -18.26 -6.63 -1.58
N SER A 259 -18.25 -5.60 -0.71
CA SER A 259 -18.57 -4.22 -1.09
C SER A 259 -17.78 -3.67 -2.28
N LEU A 260 -16.54 -4.14 -2.52
CA LEU A 260 -15.70 -3.75 -3.66
C LEU A 260 -16.23 -4.23 -5.02
N LEU A 261 -17.20 -5.16 -5.05
CA LEU A 261 -17.92 -5.55 -6.27
C LEU A 261 -18.68 -4.36 -6.90
N HIS A 262 -18.87 -3.26 -6.16
CA HIS A 262 -19.50 -2.07 -6.71
C HIS A 262 -18.57 -1.17 -7.53
N GLU A 263 -17.25 -1.36 -7.44
CA GLU A 263 -16.24 -0.48 -8.06
C GLU A 263 -15.93 -0.82 -9.53
N GLU A 264 -15.40 0.16 -10.27
CA GLU A 264 -15.16 0.05 -11.72
C GLU A 264 -13.79 -0.55 -12.13
N GLY A 265 -13.13 -1.34 -11.27
CA GLY A 265 -11.80 -1.90 -11.55
C GLY A 265 -11.80 -3.30 -12.18
N GLY A 266 -11.48 -3.44 -13.47
CA GLY A 266 -11.49 -4.74 -14.16
C GLY A 266 -10.65 -5.83 -13.48
N HIS A 267 -9.39 -5.55 -13.15
CA HIS A 267 -8.51 -6.53 -12.48
C HIS A 267 -8.91 -6.79 -11.02
N LEU A 268 -9.33 -5.74 -10.30
CA LEU A 268 -9.79 -5.85 -8.92
C LEU A 268 -11.01 -6.78 -8.83
N LEU A 269 -12.02 -6.57 -9.67
CA LEU A 269 -13.24 -7.38 -9.68
C LEU A 269 -12.94 -8.87 -9.93
N HIS A 270 -12.00 -9.20 -10.82
CA HIS A 270 -11.61 -10.59 -11.05
C HIS A 270 -11.02 -11.25 -9.79
N GLU A 271 -10.22 -10.52 -9.02
CA GLU A 271 -9.63 -11.04 -7.79
C GLU A 271 -10.68 -11.16 -6.68
N VAL A 272 -11.61 -10.20 -6.57
CA VAL A 272 -12.69 -10.23 -5.58
C VAL A 272 -13.66 -11.39 -5.85
N ILE A 273 -14.09 -11.58 -7.11
CA ILE A 273 -14.96 -12.70 -7.50
C ILE A 273 -14.29 -14.05 -7.21
N ARG A 274 -12.97 -14.16 -7.43
CA ARG A 274 -12.21 -15.36 -7.10
C ARG A 274 -12.26 -15.65 -5.60
N LEU A 275 -12.08 -14.63 -4.77
CA LEU A 275 -12.13 -14.77 -3.30
C LEU A 275 -13.54 -15.18 -2.84
N VAL A 276 -14.58 -14.53 -3.38
CA VAL A 276 -15.98 -14.83 -3.07
C VAL A 276 -16.36 -16.26 -3.48
N LYS A 277 -15.90 -16.72 -4.65
CA LYS A 277 -16.09 -18.11 -5.10
C LYS A 277 -15.38 -19.10 -4.19
N MET A 278 -14.12 -18.84 -3.85
CA MET A 278 -13.33 -19.67 -2.94
C MET A 278 -13.95 -19.78 -1.55
N ALA A 279 -14.67 -18.73 -1.13
CA ALA A 279 -15.34 -18.68 0.16
C ALA A 279 -16.75 -19.31 0.20
N ASP A 280 -17.29 -19.73 -0.94
CA ASP A 280 -18.71 -20.08 -1.09
C ASP A 280 -19.64 -19.05 -0.42
N TYR A 281 -19.29 -17.76 -0.53
CA TYR A 281 -19.99 -16.68 0.15
C TYR A 281 -21.27 -16.31 -0.61
N ARG A 282 -22.30 -17.13 -0.46
CA ARG A 282 -23.59 -16.99 -1.18
C ARG A 282 -24.32 -15.69 -0.90
N ALA A 283 -24.05 -15.03 0.22
CA ALA A 283 -24.63 -13.72 0.52
C ALA A 283 -24.20 -12.61 -0.46
N ALA A 284 -23.15 -12.81 -1.26
CA ALA A 284 -22.76 -11.89 -2.34
C ALA A 284 -23.57 -12.07 -3.65
N LEU A 285 -24.48 -13.05 -3.75
CA LEU A 285 -25.33 -13.27 -4.94
C LEU A 285 -26.06 -12.02 -5.44
N PRO A 286 -26.67 -11.17 -4.58
CA PRO A 286 -27.30 -9.92 -5.04
C PRO A 286 -26.31 -8.96 -5.69
N GLU A 287 -25.10 -8.86 -5.12
CA GLU A 287 -24.06 -7.97 -5.64
C GLU A 287 -23.50 -8.48 -6.98
N LEU A 288 -23.32 -9.80 -7.12
CA LEU A 288 -22.90 -10.43 -8.38
C LEU A 288 -23.94 -10.22 -9.50
N ARG A 289 -25.24 -10.32 -9.19
CA ARG A 289 -26.32 -10.02 -10.14
C ARG A 289 -26.31 -8.55 -10.56
N ALA A 290 -26.20 -7.64 -9.59
CA ALA A 290 -26.09 -6.20 -9.87
C ALA A 290 -24.83 -5.86 -10.69
N LEU A 291 -23.75 -6.60 -10.50
CA LEU A 291 -22.52 -6.45 -11.28
C LEU A 291 -22.71 -6.94 -12.71
N LEU A 292 -23.35 -8.10 -12.91
CA LEU A 292 -23.64 -8.63 -14.24
C LEU A 292 -24.51 -7.66 -15.06
N GLN A 293 -25.50 -7.03 -14.42
CA GLN A 293 -26.40 -6.07 -15.07
C GLN A 293 -25.71 -4.76 -15.50
N ARG A 294 -24.78 -4.24 -14.69
CA ARG A 294 -24.04 -3.00 -15.00
C ARG A 294 -22.81 -3.20 -15.90
N SER A 295 -22.41 -4.45 -16.13
CA SER A 295 -21.15 -4.75 -16.80
C SER A 295 -21.16 -4.34 -18.28
N ALA A 296 -20.16 -3.57 -18.68
CA ALA A 296 -19.96 -3.18 -20.07
C ALA A 296 -19.69 -4.41 -20.98
N PRO A 297 -20.09 -4.37 -22.26
CA PRO A 297 -19.94 -5.49 -23.21
C PRO A 297 -18.49 -5.91 -23.47
N ASN A 298 -17.52 -5.07 -23.12
CA ASN A 298 -16.09 -5.34 -23.27
C ASN A 298 -15.52 -6.25 -22.16
N ARG A 299 -16.24 -6.48 -21.05
CA ARG A 299 -15.77 -7.29 -19.90
C ARG A 299 -16.24 -8.76 -19.97
N ARG A 300 -16.04 -9.41 -21.12
CA ARG A 300 -16.59 -10.75 -21.43
C ARG A 300 -16.17 -11.84 -20.44
N SER A 301 -14.87 -11.94 -20.14
CA SER A 301 -14.34 -12.97 -19.21
C SER A 301 -14.97 -12.89 -17.83
N LEU A 302 -15.25 -11.67 -17.37
CA LEU A 302 -15.85 -11.40 -16.07
C LEU A 302 -17.32 -11.84 -16.06
N MET A 303 -18.09 -11.46 -17.09
CA MET A 303 -19.50 -11.85 -17.20
C MET A 303 -19.68 -13.37 -17.29
N ILE A 304 -18.85 -14.06 -18.07
CA ILE A 304 -18.87 -15.53 -18.18
C ILE A 304 -18.60 -16.18 -16.82
N LYS A 305 -17.61 -15.70 -16.08
CA LYS A 305 -17.30 -16.22 -14.73
C LYS A 305 -18.47 -16.03 -13.76
N ILE A 306 -19.16 -14.90 -13.80
CA ILE A 306 -20.31 -14.66 -12.94
C ILE A 306 -21.47 -15.57 -13.30
N MET A 307 -21.79 -15.70 -14.60
CA MET A 307 -22.83 -16.63 -15.05
C MET A 307 -22.53 -18.07 -14.62
N GLN A 308 -21.28 -18.52 -14.71
CA GLN A 308 -20.86 -19.83 -14.20
C GLN A 308 -21.08 -19.97 -12.70
N ILE A 309 -20.70 -18.97 -11.90
CA ILE A 309 -20.92 -18.99 -10.44
C ILE A 309 -22.42 -19.04 -10.10
N LEU A 310 -23.25 -18.26 -10.80
CA LEU A 310 -24.70 -18.26 -10.59
C LEU A 310 -25.33 -19.64 -10.87
N VAL A 311 -24.84 -20.34 -11.90
CA VAL A 311 -25.26 -21.72 -12.21
C VAL A 311 -24.75 -22.70 -11.17
N GLU A 312 -23.45 -22.63 -10.82
CA GLU A 312 -22.84 -23.50 -9.79
C GLU A 312 -23.55 -23.37 -8.43
N TRP A 313 -24.00 -22.17 -8.07
CA TRP A 313 -24.72 -21.90 -6.82
C TRP A 313 -26.25 -22.06 -6.92
N ASN A 314 -26.76 -22.45 -8.09
CA ASN A 314 -28.17 -22.65 -8.39
C ASN A 314 -29.06 -21.44 -8.03
N ASP A 315 -28.62 -20.23 -8.41
CA ASP A 315 -29.36 -19.00 -8.11
C ASP A 315 -30.55 -18.80 -9.05
N ARG A 316 -31.73 -19.27 -8.60
CA ARG A 316 -33.00 -19.13 -9.32
C ARG A 316 -33.39 -17.67 -9.55
N ALA A 317 -32.95 -16.75 -8.70
CA ALA A 317 -33.29 -15.33 -8.81
C ALA A 317 -32.48 -14.61 -9.91
N SER A 318 -31.54 -15.29 -10.57
CA SER A 318 -30.79 -14.79 -11.73
C SER A 318 -31.44 -15.12 -13.08
N MET A 319 -32.40 -16.05 -13.12
CA MET A 319 -33.12 -16.48 -14.34
C MET A 319 -33.67 -15.32 -15.21
N PRO A 320 -34.42 -14.34 -14.67
CA PRO A 320 -34.97 -13.26 -15.50
C PRO A 320 -33.85 -12.38 -16.10
N LEU A 321 -32.76 -12.19 -15.37
CA LEU A 321 -31.60 -11.43 -15.84
C LEU A 321 -30.86 -12.19 -16.96
N LEU A 322 -30.67 -13.50 -16.81
CA LEU A 322 -30.05 -14.33 -17.84
C LEU A 322 -30.90 -14.38 -19.12
N ALA A 323 -32.23 -14.44 -19.01
CA ALA A 323 -33.15 -14.37 -20.16
C ALA A 323 -33.01 -13.06 -20.92
N GLN A 324 -33.00 -11.93 -20.21
CA GLN A 324 -32.79 -10.61 -20.80
C GLN A 324 -31.45 -10.52 -21.55
N LEU A 325 -30.38 -11.09 -20.97
CA LEU A 325 -29.05 -11.14 -21.58
C LEU A 325 -29.00 -12.07 -22.81
N ALA A 326 -29.75 -13.17 -22.82
CA ALA A 326 -29.81 -14.09 -23.95
C ALA A 326 -30.47 -13.46 -25.18
N GLU A 327 -31.49 -12.62 -24.99
CA GLU A 327 -32.28 -12.03 -26.09
C GLU A 327 -31.65 -10.75 -26.66
N SER A 328 -31.22 -9.83 -25.81
CA SER A 328 -30.97 -8.43 -26.20
C SER A 328 -29.50 -8.00 -26.18
N PHE A 329 -28.59 -8.84 -25.68
CA PHE A 329 -27.20 -8.42 -25.47
C PHE A 329 -26.43 -8.31 -26.80
N PRO A 330 -25.61 -7.26 -27.02
CA PRO A 330 -24.96 -7.02 -28.33
C PRO A 330 -23.98 -8.11 -28.75
N ASN A 331 -23.31 -8.77 -27.79
CA ASN A 331 -22.32 -9.81 -28.08
C ASN A 331 -22.94 -11.22 -28.16
N ALA A 332 -22.75 -11.90 -29.30
CA ALA A 332 -23.26 -13.24 -29.57
C ALA A 332 -22.74 -14.33 -28.62
N GLU A 333 -21.47 -14.24 -28.20
CA GLU A 333 -20.87 -15.21 -27.25
C GLU A 333 -21.58 -15.17 -25.90
N ILE A 334 -21.86 -13.96 -25.40
CA ILE A 334 -22.54 -13.76 -24.11
C ILE A 334 -23.98 -14.22 -24.20
N ARG A 335 -24.69 -13.95 -25.32
CA ARG A 335 -26.03 -14.48 -25.56
C ARG A 335 -26.07 -16.00 -25.51
N HIS A 336 -25.14 -16.65 -26.22
CA HIS A 336 -25.06 -18.12 -26.25
C HIS A 336 -24.73 -18.70 -24.86
N HIS A 337 -23.80 -18.08 -24.12
CA HIS A 337 -23.48 -18.49 -22.75
C HIS A 337 -24.67 -18.30 -21.79
N ALA A 338 -25.39 -17.18 -21.87
CA ALA A 338 -26.57 -16.92 -21.04
C ALA A 338 -27.68 -17.94 -21.33
N ALA A 339 -27.98 -18.23 -22.60
CA ALA A 339 -28.95 -19.25 -22.99
C ALA A 339 -28.57 -20.64 -22.45
N ARG A 340 -27.30 -21.04 -22.55
CA ARG A 340 -26.81 -22.30 -21.97
C ARG A 340 -26.99 -22.34 -20.44
N CYS A 341 -26.69 -21.23 -19.75
CA CYS A 341 -26.85 -21.15 -18.30
C CYS A 341 -28.33 -21.28 -17.88
N LEU A 342 -29.25 -20.66 -18.62
CA LEU A 342 -30.69 -20.83 -18.42
C LEU A 342 -31.12 -22.28 -18.58
N THR A 343 -30.71 -22.93 -19.67
CA THR A 343 -31.07 -24.34 -19.91
C THR A 343 -30.58 -25.26 -18.79
N ILE A 344 -29.37 -25.03 -18.25
CA ILE A 344 -28.84 -25.81 -17.14
C ILE A 344 -29.66 -25.59 -15.87
N LEU A 345 -30.01 -24.34 -15.55
CA LEU A 345 -30.85 -24.01 -14.40
C LEU A 345 -32.27 -24.57 -14.53
N GLU A 346 -32.84 -24.57 -15.74
CA GLU A 346 -34.14 -25.19 -16.04
C GLU A 346 -34.09 -26.72 -15.92
N GLN A 347 -33.05 -27.37 -16.42
CA GLN A 347 -32.88 -28.82 -16.30
C GLN A 347 -32.76 -29.26 -14.83
N ALA A 348 -32.08 -28.47 -14.00
CA ALA A 348 -31.99 -28.70 -12.55
C ALA A 348 -33.34 -28.63 -11.82
N THR A 349 -34.39 -28.07 -12.44
CA THR A 349 -35.77 -28.08 -11.88
C THR A 349 -36.52 -29.40 -12.11
N THR A 350 -36.04 -30.25 -13.02
CA THR A 350 -36.76 -31.47 -13.45
C THR A 350 -36.39 -32.73 -12.68
N THR A 351 -35.33 -32.70 -11.87
CA THR A 351 -34.96 -33.78 -10.94
C THR A 351 -35.70 -33.64 -9.61
N PRO A 352 -36.43 -34.68 -9.12
CA PRO A 352 -37.06 -34.62 -7.80
C PRO A 352 -36.01 -34.43 -6.70
N GLU A 353 -36.18 -33.41 -5.88
CA GLU A 353 -35.45 -33.21 -4.62
C GLU A 353 -35.75 -34.40 -3.68
N GLU A 354 -34.74 -35.21 -3.35
CA GLU A 354 -34.76 -35.94 -2.08
C GLU A 354 -34.64 -34.89 -0.95
N PRO A 355 -35.52 -34.92 0.07
CA PRO A 355 -35.39 -34.02 1.19
C PRO A 355 -34.07 -34.29 1.89
N SER A 356 -33.22 -33.27 1.94
CA SER A 356 -32.03 -33.26 2.78
C SER A 356 -32.46 -33.56 4.23
N PRO A 357 -31.72 -34.37 5.00
CA PRO A 357 -32.04 -34.55 6.40
C PRO A 357 -32.06 -33.18 7.09
N PRO A 358 -32.99 -32.93 8.04
CA PRO A 358 -33.01 -31.67 8.77
C PRO A 358 -31.63 -31.48 9.42
N LEU A 359 -31.02 -30.33 9.12
CA LEU A 359 -29.82 -29.86 9.81
C LEU A 359 -30.07 -29.95 11.32
N PRO A 360 -29.08 -30.36 12.13
CA PRO A 360 -29.20 -30.23 13.58
C PRO A 360 -29.52 -28.77 13.90
N ASP A 361 -30.51 -28.55 14.76
CA ASP A 361 -30.99 -27.21 15.13
C ASP A 361 -29.80 -26.25 15.34
N PRO A 362 -29.77 -25.11 14.63
CA PRO A 362 -28.80 -24.08 14.99
C PRO A 362 -29.16 -23.57 16.38
N ALA A 363 -28.29 -23.86 17.35
CA ALA A 363 -28.22 -23.11 18.59
C ALA A 363 -28.32 -21.60 18.30
N PRO A 364 -28.99 -20.82 19.16
CA PRO A 364 -29.99 -19.84 18.74
C PRO A 364 -29.39 -18.70 17.93
N THR A 365 -29.53 -18.79 16.60
CA THR A 365 -29.39 -17.67 15.66
C THR A 365 -30.70 -16.87 15.58
N VAL A 366 -31.45 -16.80 16.66
CA VAL A 366 -32.69 -15.98 16.75
C VAL A 366 -32.37 -14.56 17.22
N LEU A 367 -31.19 -14.33 17.79
CA LEU A 367 -30.75 -12.99 18.22
C LEU A 367 -30.37 -12.06 17.05
N CYS A 368 -30.14 -12.57 15.83
CA CYS A 368 -29.56 -11.78 14.74
C CYS A 368 -30.61 -11.05 13.87
N SER A 369 -31.75 -11.68 13.60
CA SER A 369 -32.84 -11.09 12.80
C SER A 369 -33.58 -9.98 13.57
N GLU A 370 -33.79 -10.14 14.88
CA GLU A 370 -34.37 -9.10 15.73
C GLU A 370 -33.43 -7.89 15.90
N ARG A 371 -32.11 -8.10 16.00
CA ARG A 371 -31.12 -7.03 16.09
C ARG A 371 -31.07 -6.18 14.82
N LEU A 372 -31.13 -6.80 13.64
CA LEU A 372 -31.15 -6.09 12.36
C LEU A 372 -32.45 -5.29 12.15
N ARG A 373 -33.60 -5.83 12.57
CA ARG A 373 -34.89 -5.14 12.48
C ARG A 373 -34.98 -3.94 13.43
N LYS A 374 -34.54 -4.10 14.68
CA LYS A 374 -34.36 -2.99 15.65
C LYS A 374 -33.35 -1.93 15.17
N ARG A 375 -32.33 -2.34 14.41
CA ARG A 375 -31.27 -1.47 13.85
C ARG A 375 -31.78 -0.60 12.69
N GLN A 376 -32.61 -1.16 11.80
CA GLN A 376 -33.26 -0.40 10.72
C GLN A 376 -34.32 0.57 11.25
N GLU A 377 -35.10 0.15 12.25
CA GLU A 377 -36.10 1.02 12.91
C GLU A 377 -35.44 2.23 13.62
N ARG A 378 -34.27 2.04 14.24
CA ARG A 378 -33.52 3.15 14.85
C ARG A 378 -32.93 4.13 13.83
N ILE A 379 -32.43 3.65 12.69
CA ILE A 379 -31.85 4.52 11.64
C ILE A 379 -32.90 5.45 11.02
N ALA A 380 -34.17 5.03 10.99
CA ALA A 380 -35.27 5.88 10.55
C ALA A 380 -35.59 7.02 11.54
N SER A 381 -35.21 6.89 12.81
CA SER A 381 -35.52 7.85 13.89
C SER A 381 -34.40 8.86 14.20
N VAL A 382 -33.18 8.66 13.67
CA VAL A 382 -32.01 9.48 14.02
C VAL A 382 -31.75 10.55 12.94
N SER A 383 -31.81 11.81 13.35
CA SER A 383 -31.50 12.99 12.55
C SER A 383 -30.07 13.48 12.78
N VAL A 384 -29.45 13.99 11.72
CA VAL A 384 -28.13 14.66 11.76
C VAL A 384 -28.20 15.84 12.73
N GLY A 385 -27.24 15.97 13.64
CA GLY A 385 -27.21 17.01 14.69
C GLY A 385 -27.82 16.63 16.06
N SER A 386 -28.24 15.38 16.26
CA SER A 386 -28.68 14.89 17.58
C SER A 386 -27.49 14.47 18.46
N ILE A 387 -27.60 14.71 19.76
CA ILE A 387 -26.64 14.24 20.77
C ILE A 387 -27.00 12.81 21.14
N VAL A 388 -26.06 11.89 20.98
CA VAL A 388 -26.25 10.47 21.26
C VAL A 388 -25.24 9.97 22.27
N GLU A 389 -25.67 9.06 23.15
CA GLU A 389 -24.80 8.37 24.10
C GLU A 389 -24.41 7.02 23.53
N GLY A 390 -23.12 6.67 23.63
CA GLY A 390 -22.62 5.37 23.18
C GLY A 390 -21.43 4.86 23.96
N THR A 391 -21.11 3.59 23.79
CA THR A 391 -20.04 2.91 24.53
C THR A 391 -18.85 2.65 23.62
N VAL A 392 -17.63 2.96 24.05
CA VAL A 392 -16.42 2.71 23.26
C VAL A 392 -16.19 1.21 23.11
N LEU A 393 -16.32 0.68 21.90
CA LEU A 393 -16.03 -0.71 21.56
C LEU A 393 -14.54 -0.96 21.37
N ARG A 394 -13.87 -0.05 20.62
CA ARG A 394 -12.46 -0.19 20.24
C ARG A 394 -11.77 1.17 20.17
N VAL A 395 -10.53 1.22 20.67
CA VAL A 395 -9.67 2.42 20.61
C VAL A 395 -8.45 2.13 19.74
N LEU A 396 -8.30 2.91 18.67
CA LEU A 396 -7.18 2.89 17.74
C LEU A 396 -6.25 4.07 18.08
N SER A 397 -5.04 4.14 17.52
CA SER A 397 -4.14 5.29 17.71
C SER A 397 -4.71 6.58 17.10
N TYR A 398 -5.51 6.47 16.02
CA TYR A 398 -6.06 7.59 15.25
C TYR A 398 -7.59 7.79 15.37
N GLY A 399 -8.26 7.08 16.29
CA GLY A 399 -9.70 7.24 16.50
C GLY A 399 -10.32 6.18 17.40
N ALA A 400 -11.62 6.27 17.63
CA ALA A 400 -12.37 5.32 18.44
C ALA A 400 -13.69 4.92 17.76
N VAL A 401 -14.05 3.63 17.89
CA VAL A 401 -15.34 3.09 17.46
C VAL A 401 -16.27 3.04 18.67
N ILE A 402 -17.40 3.72 18.58
CA ILE A 402 -18.40 3.85 19.64
C ILE A 402 -19.68 3.13 19.19
N ASP A 403 -20.24 2.28 20.04
CA ASP A 403 -21.54 1.66 19.84
C ASP A 403 -22.65 2.58 20.36
N LEU A 404 -23.55 2.98 19.47
CA LEU A 404 -24.74 3.78 19.80
C LEU A 404 -25.97 2.89 20.02
N GLY A 405 -25.78 1.70 20.60
CA GLY A 405 -26.85 0.74 20.83
C GLY A 405 -27.34 0.07 19.54
N GLY A 406 -26.39 -0.48 18.77
CA GLY A 406 -26.65 -1.27 17.57
C GLY A 406 -26.14 -0.65 16.28
N ILE A 407 -25.56 0.56 16.30
CA ILE A 407 -24.92 1.21 15.15
C ILE A 407 -23.51 1.62 15.58
N GLU A 408 -22.52 1.34 14.73
CA GLU A 408 -21.13 1.73 14.98
C GLU A 408 -20.91 3.16 14.48
N GLY A 409 -20.56 4.04 15.42
CA GLY A 409 -20.08 5.38 15.14
C GLY A 409 -18.56 5.45 15.19
N PHE A 410 -17.97 6.23 14.30
CA PHE A 410 -16.52 6.45 14.25
C PHE A 410 -16.20 7.89 14.65
N VAL A 411 -15.27 8.06 15.59
CA VAL A 411 -14.72 9.36 16.00
C VAL A 411 -13.25 9.42 15.61
N HIS A 412 -12.87 10.46 14.86
CA HIS A 412 -11.48 10.73 14.50
C HIS A 412 -10.76 11.50 15.62
N VAL A 413 -9.42 11.37 15.81
CA VAL A 413 -8.69 12.11 16.87
C VAL A 413 -8.95 13.63 16.87
N ARG A 414 -9.18 14.22 15.69
CA ARG A 414 -9.44 15.66 15.52
C ARG A 414 -10.83 16.10 16.00
N ASP A 415 -11.71 15.13 16.22
CA ASP A 415 -13.09 15.30 16.65
C ASP A 415 -13.31 14.75 18.08
N ILE A 416 -12.26 14.25 18.74
CA ILE A 416 -12.28 13.84 20.15
C ILE A 416 -12.14 15.07 21.06
N ASP A 417 -11.19 15.95 20.77
CA ASP A 417 -10.87 17.12 21.60
C ASP A 417 -10.29 18.26 20.75
N TRP A 418 -10.32 19.49 21.25
CA TRP A 418 -9.68 20.67 20.67
C TRP A 418 -8.15 20.65 20.82
N HIS A 419 -7.62 19.80 21.69
CA HIS A 419 -6.20 19.61 21.94
C HIS A 419 -5.53 18.71 20.89
N TRP A 420 -4.24 18.94 20.61
CA TRP A 420 -3.45 18.03 19.80
C TRP A 420 -3.11 16.76 20.60
N ILE A 421 -3.86 15.70 20.37
CA ILE A 421 -3.60 14.39 20.97
C ILE A 421 -2.84 13.55 19.93
N SER A 422 -1.64 13.08 20.27
CA SER A 422 -0.83 12.22 19.38
C SER A 422 -1.37 10.79 19.28
N ASP A 423 -2.03 10.30 20.33
CA ASP A 423 -2.58 8.95 20.42
C ASP A 423 -3.95 8.93 21.12
N ALA A 424 -5.00 8.47 20.42
CA ALA A 424 -6.35 8.35 20.98
C ALA A 424 -6.48 7.31 22.12
N ARG A 425 -5.47 6.44 22.30
CA ARG A 425 -5.36 5.51 23.45
C ARG A 425 -5.15 6.19 24.79
N ASN A 426 -4.63 7.42 24.80
CA ASN A 426 -4.44 8.17 26.03
C ASN A 426 -5.72 8.90 26.48
N ALA A 427 -6.67 9.13 25.57
CA ALA A 427 -7.87 9.93 25.84
C ALA A 427 -9.14 9.09 26.09
N LEU A 428 -9.25 7.88 25.52
CA LEU A 428 -10.44 7.04 25.61
C LEU A 428 -10.11 5.63 26.10
N GLN A 429 -10.91 5.12 27.04
CA GLN A 429 -10.80 3.75 27.54
C GLN A 429 -11.86 2.82 26.93
N LEU A 430 -11.49 1.56 26.70
CA LEU A 430 -12.42 0.53 26.22
C LEU A 430 -13.57 0.35 27.22
N GLY A 431 -14.81 0.44 26.74
CA GLY A 431 -16.02 0.29 27.56
C GLY A 431 -16.54 1.57 28.22
N GLN A 432 -15.90 2.72 28.01
CA GLN A 432 -16.35 4.00 28.56
C GLN A 432 -17.62 4.50 27.83
N PRO A 433 -18.66 4.99 28.54
CA PRO A 433 -19.77 5.71 27.93
C PRO A 433 -19.34 7.13 27.53
N VAL A 434 -19.61 7.52 26.29
CA VAL A 434 -19.22 8.79 25.68
C VAL A 434 -20.44 9.42 25.01
N ARG A 435 -20.61 10.74 25.20
CA ARG A 435 -21.59 11.54 24.49
C ARG A 435 -20.94 12.13 23.23
N ALA A 436 -21.57 11.95 22.07
CA ALA A 436 -21.08 12.51 20.81
C ALA A 436 -22.24 13.04 19.96
N MET A 437 -21.98 14.07 19.16
CA MET A 437 -22.93 14.59 18.19
C MET A 437 -22.73 13.94 16.83
N ILE A 438 -23.83 13.74 16.11
CA ILE A 438 -23.82 13.15 14.78
C ILE A 438 -23.56 14.23 13.73
N THR A 439 -22.36 14.22 13.15
CA THR A 439 -21.96 15.18 12.10
C THR A 439 -22.41 14.70 10.72
N ASN A 440 -22.29 13.40 10.44
CA ASN A 440 -22.68 12.84 9.13
C ASN A 440 -23.20 11.41 9.27
N ILE A 441 -24.25 11.07 8.53
CA ILE A 441 -24.88 9.75 8.53
C ILE A 441 -24.75 9.15 7.15
N ASP A 442 -23.95 8.10 7.03
CA ASP A 442 -23.89 7.27 5.84
C ASP A 442 -24.92 6.15 5.95
N ARG A 443 -26.07 6.38 5.30
CA ARG A 443 -27.21 5.44 5.28
C ARG A 443 -26.93 4.17 4.49
N GLN A 444 -25.92 4.15 3.62
CA GLN A 444 -25.60 2.99 2.77
C GLN A 444 -24.71 1.99 3.51
N HIS A 445 -23.78 2.48 4.34
CA HIS A 445 -22.85 1.64 5.10
C HIS A 445 -23.20 1.48 6.58
N LEU A 446 -24.35 2.02 7.02
CA LEU A 446 -24.82 1.99 8.41
C LEU A 446 -23.77 2.58 9.37
N ARG A 447 -23.10 3.65 8.94
CA ARG A 447 -22.00 4.31 9.67
C ARG A 447 -22.36 5.74 10.00
N ILE A 448 -21.96 6.17 11.18
CA ILE A 448 -22.20 7.52 11.67
C ILE A 448 -20.86 8.13 12.03
N ASN A 449 -20.51 9.25 11.41
CA ASN A 449 -19.38 10.04 11.85
C ASN A 449 -19.84 10.86 13.06
N LEU A 450 -19.12 10.67 14.15
CA LEU A 450 -19.41 11.26 15.44
C LEU A 450 -18.32 12.27 15.79
N SER A 451 -18.74 13.38 16.38
CA SER A 451 -17.85 14.39 16.94
C SER A 451 -18.17 14.61 18.42
N ILE A 452 -17.16 14.46 19.27
CA ILE A 452 -17.21 14.80 20.70
C ILE A 452 -16.88 16.29 20.87
N ARG A 453 -16.09 16.85 19.93
CA ARG A 453 -15.63 18.23 19.90
C ARG A 453 -16.76 19.26 19.86
N GLU A 454 -17.85 18.99 19.14
CA GLU A 454 -18.97 19.94 18.98
C GLU A 454 -19.80 20.12 20.27
N LEU A 455 -19.65 19.25 21.29
CA LEU A 455 -20.27 19.40 22.60
C LEU A 455 -19.54 20.40 23.50
N THR A 456 -18.27 20.70 23.18
CA THR A 456 -17.43 21.59 23.95
C THR A 456 -17.42 22.96 23.27
N PRO A 457 -17.73 24.08 23.97
CA PRO A 457 -17.83 25.38 23.35
C PRO A 457 -16.53 25.75 22.62
N ASP A 458 -16.70 26.26 21.39
CA ASP A 458 -15.61 26.63 20.49
C ASP A 458 -14.66 27.62 21.19
N PRO A 459 -13.37 27.28 21.41
CA PRO A 459 -12.44 28.15 22.14
C PRO A 459 -12.20 29.49 21.42
N TRP A 460 -12.49 29.57 20.10
CA TRP A 460 -12.48 30.80 19.29
C TRP A 460 -13.68 31.73 19.58
N VAL A 461 -14.83 31.20 19.95
CA VAL A 461 -15.98 32.01 20.35
C VAL A 461 -15.73 32.62 21.74
N SER A 462 -15.09 31.88 22.65
CA SER A 462 -14.63 32.39 23.95
C SER A 462 -13.47 33.39 23.84
N LEU A 463 -12.57 33.22 22.86
CA LEU A 463 -11.50 34.19 22.54
C LEU A 463 -12.05 35.59 22.25
N SER A 464 -13.16 35.67 21.49
CA SER A 464 -13.82 36.92 21.12
C SER A 464 -14.35 37.70 22.34
N GLN A 465 -14.65 36.99 23.43
CA GLN A 465 -15.18 37.56 24.67
C GLN A 465 -14.07 37.92 25.68
N HIS A 466 -12.92 37.26 25.62
CA HIS A 466 -11.86 37.40 26.62
C HIS A 466 -10.60 38.15 26.15
N LEU A 467 -10.35 38.27 24.83
CA LEU A 467 -9.07 38.75 24.31
C LEU A 467 -9.25 39.87 23.28
N ALA A 468 -8.87 41.08 23.68
CA ALA A 468 -8.80 42.25 22.82
C ALA A 468 -7.34 42.47 22.33
N GLY A 469 -7.18 42.97 21.10
CA GLY A 469 -5.86 43.36 20.57
C GLY A 469 -5.17 44.37 21.50
N GLY A 470 -3.93 44.07 21.91
CA GLY A 470 -3.16 44.86 22.87
C GLY A 470 -3.04 44.26 24.28
N MET A 471 -3.74 43.17 24.60
CA MET A 471 -3.64 42.51 25.91
C MET A 471 -2.35 41.67 26.04
N THR A 472 -1.71 41.73 27.21
CA THR A 472 -0.59 40.86 27.60
C THR A 472 -1.11 39.60 28.26
N VAL A 473 -0.74 38.43 27.74
CA VAL A 473 -1.19 37.11 28.18
C VAL A 473 0.03 36.22 28.40
N GLN A 474 -0.06 35.31 29.38
CA GLN A 474 0.94 34.25 29.56
C GLN A 474 0.66 33.10 28.59
N GLY A 475 1.68 32.66 27.84
CA GLY A 475 1.57 31.52 26.95
C GLY A 475 2.78 30.59 27.01
N THR A 476 2.57 29.33 26.67
CA THR A 476 3.58 28.26 26.75
C THR A 476 4.23 28.03 25.40
N VAL A 477 5.56 27.96 25.34
CA VAL A 477 6.29 27.71 24.09
C VAL A 477 6.14 26.25 23.66
N THR A 478 5.46 25.99 22.55
CA THR A 478 5.26 24.64 22.00
C THR A 478 6.28 24.27 20.92
N GLY A 479 6.87 25.26 20.24
CA GLY A 479 7.84 24.99 19.18
C GLY A 479 8.64 26.21 18.75
N ILE A 480 9.90 25.98 18.37
CA ILE A 480 10.82 27.00 17.86
C ILE A 480 11.19 26.65 16.41
N THR A 481 10.99 27.60 15.50
CA THR A 481 11.40 27.46 14.09
C THR A 481 12.30 28.63 13.67
N GLY A 482 12.96 28.51 12.51
CA GLY A 482 13.88 29.53 11.99
C GLY A 482 13.22 30.85 11.56
N PHE A 483 11.89 30.98 11.63
CA PHE A 483 11.14 32.19 11.26
C PHE A 483 10.23 32.72 12.40
N GLY A 484 10.08 31.99 13.52
CA GLY A 484 9.26 32.44 14.64
C GLY A 484 9.12 31.45 15.79
N LEU A 485 8.56 31.94 16.90
CA LEU A 485 8.24 31.22 18.12
C LEU A 485 6.75 30.89 18.15
N PHE A 486 6.39 29.62 18.36
CA PHE A 486 5.00 29.19 18.56
C PHE A 486 4.70 29.18 20.06
N VAL A 487 3.69 29.96 20.45
CA VAL A 487 3.27 30.12 21.84
C VAL A 487 1.79 29.78 21.94
N GLU A 488 1.46 28.81 22.79
CA GLU A 488 0.08 28.42 23.12
C GLU A 488 -0.45 29.32 24.25
N LEU A 489 -1.50 30.09 23.98
CA LEU A 489 -2.08 31.05 24.93
C LEU A 489 -3.20 30.43 25.76
N LEU A 490 -3.98 29.58 25.09
CA LEU A 490 -5.13 28.87 25.60
C LEU A 490 -5.12 27.47 24.98
N PRO A 491 -5.75 26.48 25.63
CA PRO A 491 -5.69 25.11 25.15
C PRO A 491 -6.27 24.99 23.72
N GLY A 492 -5.42 24.63 22.75
CA GLY A 492 -5.79 24.53 21.33
C GLY A 492 -5.63 25.82 20.50
N ILE A 493 -5.15 26.93 21.08
CA ILE A 493 -4.92 28.21 20.39
C ILE A 493 -3.42 28.56 20.40
N GLN A 494 -2.82 28.52 19.22
CA GLN A 494 -1.41 28.85 19.03
C GLN A 494 -1.26 30.20 18.33
N GLY A 495 -0.40 31.05 18.88
CA GLY A 495 0.05 32.28 18.26
C GLY A 495 1.49 32.16 17.76
N LEU A 496 1.78 32.89 16.68
CA LEU A 496 3.10 32.97 16.09
C LEU A 496 3.73 34.33 16.44
N ALA A 497 4.90 34.29 17.07
CA ALA A 497 5.74 35.47 17.25
C ALA A 497 6.88 35.47 16.22
N HIS A 498 6.83 36.41 15.28
CA HIS A 498 7.85 36.54 14.22
C HIS A 498 9.18 37.03 14.82
N ILE A 499 10.32 36.60 14.27
CA ILE A 499 11.67 36.94 14.78
C ILE A 499 11.92 38.45 14.87
N SER A 500 11.24 39.24 14.04
CA SER A 500 11.30 40.71 14.04
C SER A 500 10.63 41.37 15.25
N LYS A 501 9.81 40.62 16.00
CA LYS A 501 9.09 41.07 17.20
C LYS A 501 9.62 40.43 18.50
N ILE A 502 10.82 39.82 18.42
CA ILE A 502 11.55 39.26 19.55
C ILE A 502 12.78 40.16 19.79
N PRO A 503 13.05 40.62 21.04
CA PRO A 503 14.16 41.52 21.32
C PRO A 503 15.51 40.90 20.93
N ALA A 504 16.32 41.66 20.19
CA ALA A 504 17.59 41.20 19.60
C ALA A 504 18.64 40.72 20.62
N LYS A 505 18.45 41.03 21.91
CA LYS A 505 19.32 40.57 23.03
C LYS A 505 19.21 39.07 23.33
N ARG A 506 18.19 38.35 22.84
CA ARG A 506 17.94 36.92 23.13
C ARG A 506 18.09 36.04 21.87
N ARG A 507 19.25 36.12 21.20
CA ARG A 507 19.67 35.17 20.16
C ARG A 507 20.91 34.42 20.68
N PRO A 508 20.98 33.08 20.61
CA PRO A 508 20.10 32.14 19.91
C PRO A 508 18.85 31.68 20.70
N LEU A 509 17.70 31.58 20.00
CA LEU A 509 16.38 31.24 20.56
C LEU A 509 16.32 29.87 21.27
N ARG A 510 17.20 28.93 20.92
CA ARG A 510 17.27 27.58 21.53
C ARG A 510 17.76 27.58 22.97
N GLU A 511 18.56 28.57 23.38
CA GLU A 511 19.17 28.61 24.72
C GLU A 511 18.31 29.35 25.75
N TRP A 512 17.46 30.29 25.29
CA TRP A 512 16.67 31.16 26.16
C TRP A 512 15.22 30.70 26.38
N PHE A 513 14.69 29.88 25.47
CA PHE A 513 13.32 29.38 25.55
C PHE A 513 13.31 27.85 25.39
N PRO A 514 13.51 27.07 26.46
CA PRO A 514 13.26 25.64 26.38
C PRO A 514 11.78 25.38 26.05
N LEU A 515 11.52 24.29 25.31
CA LEU A 515 10.17 23.81 24.99
C LEU A 515 9.40 23.64 26.31
N GLY A 516 8.22 24.27 26.42
CA GLY A 516 7.38 24.26 27.63
C GLY A 516 7.55 25.45 28.58
N SER A 517 8.41 26.43 28.27
CA SER A 517 8.55 27.65 29.10
C SER A 517 7.35 28.60 28.95
N GLN A 518 6.94 29.23 30.06
CA GLN A 518 5.90 30.27 30.06
C GLN A 518 6.52 31.63 29.71
N VAL A 519 5.91 32.33 28.75
CA VAL A 519 6.38 33.62 28.25
C VAL A 519 5.22 34.62 28.25
N MET A 520 5.50 35.86 28.67
CA MET A 520 4.57 36.97 28.56
C MET A 520 4.56 37.47 27.11
N VAL A 521 3.41 37.37 26.46
CA VAL A 521 3.23 37.77 25.05
C VAL A 521 2.09 38.76 24.91
N THR A 522 2.28 39.75 24.05
CA THR A 522 1.26 40.76 23.71
C THR A 522 0.63 40.39 22.38
N ILE A 523 -0.70 40.39 22.33
CA ILE A 523 -1.46 40.12 21.11
C ILE A 523 -1.47 41.37 20.25
N LEU A 524 -0.85 41.30 19.06
CA LEU A 524 -0.83 42.41 18.10
C LEU A 524 -2.06 42.39 17.19
N ALA A 525 -2.39 41.21 16.65
CA ALA A 525 -3.51 41.03 15.75
C ALA A 525 -4.08 39.61 15.87
N ILE A 526 -5.40 39.50 15.83
CA ILE A 526 -6.13 38.23 15.79
C ILE A 526 -6.73 38.14 14.40
N ASP A 527 -6.25 37.18 13.60
CA ASP A 527 -6.80 36.86 12.30
C ASP A 527 -7.78 35.68 12.46
N ASN A 528 -9.08 36.01 12.38
CA ASN A 528 -10.16 35.06 12.59
C ASN A 528 -10.42 34.17 11.36
N GLU A 529 -10.02 34.61 10.16
CA GLU A 529 -10.21 33.84 8.92
C GLU A 529 -9.18 32.70 8.82
N HIS A 530 -7.94 32.97 9.20
CA HIS A 530 -6.87 31.97 9.17
C HIS A 530 -6.62 31.28 10.52
N ARG A 531 -7.42 31.60 11.55
CA ARG A 531 -7.27 31.10 12.93
C ARG A 531 -5.84 31.27 13.46
N ARG A 532 -5.27 32.46 13.27
CA ARG A 532 -3.88 32.80 13.65
C ARG A 532 -3.85 34.03 14.55
N ILE A 533 -2.97 34.01 15.55
CA ILE A 533 -2.72 35.16 16.41
C ILE A 533 -1.27 35.61 16.23
N ALA A 534 -1.08 36.86 15.84
CA ALA A 534 0.24 37.48 15.77
C ALA A 534 0.64 37.97 17.16
N LEU A 535 1.74 37.44 17.69
CA LEU A 535 2.24 37.76 19.02
C LEU A 535 3.53 38.55 18.97
N SER A 536 3.72 39.40 19.97
CA SER A 536 4.99 40.05 20.29
C SER A 536 5.46 39.57 21.66
N VAL A 537 6.74 39.24 21.79
CA VAL A 537 7.32 38.91 23.09
C VAL A 537 7.78 40.23 23.73
N ASN A 538 7.18 40.59 24.86
CA ASN A 538 7.65 41.72 25.65
C ASN A 538 8.67 41.23 26.70
N GLU A 539 9.51 42.16 27.18
CA GLU A 539 10.73 41.90 27.98
C GLU A 539 10.61 40.88 29.11
#